data_AF-A0A947CEI9-F1
#
_entry.id   AF-A0A947CEI9-F1
#
_cell.length_a   1.000
_cell.length_b   1.000
_cell.length_c   1.000
_cell.angle_alpha   90.00
_cell.angle_beta   90.00
_cell.angle_gamma   90.00
#
_symmetry.space_group_name_H-M   'P 1'
#
loop_
_entity.id
_entity.type
_entity.pdbx_description
1 polymer ?
#
loop_
_entity_poly.entity_id
_entity_poly.type
_entity_poly.pdbx_seq_one_letter_code
_entity_poly.pdbx_strand_id
1 'polypeptide(L)'
;MAIVYRRPPDVVQHFSQELLHDGAACKITLLVLEADDPPLPVGGAVVPSGGAILWFMFPGKSYEVGAVYDADAAFLGYYTNFVQPPRPETAVWHLTDLFLDVWQAPDGPPRLLDEDELTEAAERGWLGAEDVARTRAEAAAVLRAARADRWPPAVVFRNPLEAVPSLRFRRDTPGTFFANLVVGRLIAFGIYALGAISITSVAFSAFTDALQPGAGLTAGRAAWFGLIGVELLV
;
A
#
# COMPACT_ATOMS: atom_id res chain seq x y z
N MET A 1 5.83 16.64 2.64
CA MET A 1 5.36 17.07 3.97
C MET A 1 6.42 16.72 4.99
N ALA A 2 6.75 17.67 5.88
CA ALA A 2 7.75 17.46 6.91
C ALA A 2 7.08 16.87 8.17
N ILE A 3 7.67 15.80 8.71
CA ILE A 3 7.28 15.18 9.97
C ILE A 3 8.42 15.36 10.95
N VAL A 4 8.11 15.84 12.15
CA VAL A 4 9.04 15.91 13.27
C VAL A 4 8.57 14.90 14.31
N TYR A 5 9.30 13.79 14.38
CA TYR A 5 9.05 12.72 15.32
C TYR A 5 9.93 12.89 16.56
N ARG A 6 9.32 12.93 17.73
CA ARG A 6 10.00 13.05 19.00
C ARG A 6 9.77 11.79 19.83
N ARG A 7 10.85 11.10 20.18
CA ARG A 7 10.84 10.05 21.19
C ARG A 7 11.50 10.59 22.46
N PRO A 8 10.75 10.73 23.57
CA PRO A 8 11.32 11.18 24.84
C PRO A 8 12.52 10.32 25.28
N PRO A 9 13.48 10.89 26.02
CA PRO A 9 13.52 12.28 26.46
C PRO A 9 13.96 13.26 25.34
N ASP A 10 14.93 12.85 24.51
CA ASP A 10 15.72 13.77 23.68
C ASP A 10 15.89 13.33 22.21
N VAL A 11 15.28 12.22 21.80
CA VAL A 11 15.40 11.74 20.42
C VAL A 11 14.44 12.52 19.52
N VAL A 12 14.99 13.18 18.49
CA VAL A 12 14.20 13.86 17.47
C VAL A 12 14.66 13.39 16.10
N GLN A 13 13.71 12.94 15.30
CA GLN A 13 13.91 12.51 13.92
C GLN A 13 13.06 13.37 12.99
N HIS A 14 13.63 13.68 11.83
CA HIS A 14 12.97 14.47 10.80
C HIS A 14 12.76 13.58 9.59
N PHE A 15 11.50 13.42 9.19
CA PHE A 15 11.15 12.68 7.99
C PHE A 15 10.56 13.62 6.94
N SER A 16 10.94 13.38 5.69
CA SER A 16 10.27 13.98 4.53
C SER A 16 9.44 12.89 3.87
N GLN A 17 8.12 13.06 3.89
CA GLN A 17 7.18 12.11 3.29
C GLN A 17 6.36 12.79 2.20
N GLU A 18 5.99 12.06 1.16
CA GLU A 18 5.08 12.58 0.14
C GLU A 18 3.67 12.69 0.73
N LEU A 19 3.01 13.84 0.57
CA LEU A 19 1.64 14.04 1.02
C LEU A 19 0.67 13.62 -0.09
N LEU A 20 -0.08 12.56 0.16
CA LEU A 20 -1.05 12.01 -0.80
C LEU A 20 -2.46 12.54 -0.56
N HIS A 21 -2.82 12.76 0.70
CA HIS A 21 -4.12 13.28 1.09
C HIS A 21 -4.00 14.17 2.33
N ASP A 22 -4.60 15.35 2.28
CA ASP A 22 -4.76 16.25 3.42
C ASP A 22 -6.24 16.42 3.76
N GLY A 23 -6.72 15.62 4.73
CA GLY A 23 -8.10 15.66 5.21
C GLY A 23 -8.18 16.01 6.69
N ALA A 24 -9.28 16.64 7.10
CA ALA A 24 -9.52 17.00 8.50
C ALA A 24 -9.64 15.78 9.43
N ALA A 25 -10.05 14.63 8.90
CA ALA A 25 -10.20 13.39 9.66
C ALA A 25 -8.96 12.47 9.59
N CYS A 26 -8.17 12.59 8.53
CA CYS A 26 -7.01 11.75 8.28
C CYS A 26 -6.10 12.42 7.24
N LYS A 27 -4.79 12.42 7.50
CA LYS A 27 -3.76 12.74 6.52
C LYS A 27 -3.10 11.43 6.08
N ILE A 28 -2.84 11.30 4.78
CA ILE A 28 -2.18 10.12 4.21
C ILE A 28 -0.86 10.56 3.60
N THR A 29 0.23 9.96 4.05
CA THR A 29 1.58 10.21 3.54
C THR A 29 2.26 8.92 3.11
N LEU A 30 3.20 9.04 2.18
CA LEU A 30 4.00 7.94 1.66
C LEU A 30 5.47 8.17 1.99
N LEU A 31 6.07 7.19 2.65
CA LEU A 31 7.51 7.04 2.78
C LEU A 31 7.96 5.90 1.85
N VAL A 32 8.91 6.18 0.98
CA VAL A 32 9.61 5.16 0.18
C VAL A 32 11.05 5.17 0.65
N LEU A 33 11.60 3.98 0.92
CA LEU A 33 13.02 3.83 1.21
C LEU A 33 13.79 3.87 -0.11
N GLU A 34 14.69 4.83 -0.25
CA GLU A 34 15.54 4.96 -1.43
C GLU A 34 16.67 3.92 -1.39
N ALA A 35 17.40 3.77 -2.51
CA ALA A 35 18.44 2.74 -2.66
C ALA A 35 19.57 2.85 -1.60
N ASP A 36 19.88 4.06 -1.16
CA ASP A 36 20.92 4.33 -0.17
C ASP A 36 20.39 4.35 1.28
N ASP A 37 19.07 4.22 1.47
CA ASP A 37 18.49 4.15 2.81
C ASP A 37 18.74 2.77 3.44
N PRO A 38 19.15 2.70 4.72
CA PRO A 38 19.28 1.43 5.41
C PRO A 38 17.91 0.77 5.56
N PRO A 39 17.84 -0.58 5.60
CA PRO A 39 16.58 -1.27 5.89
C PRO A 39 15.97 -0.79 7.20
N LEU A 40 14.67 -0.49 7.17
CA LEU A 40 13.95 0.09 8.30
C LEU A 40 13.17 -1.00 9.04
N PRO A 41 13.54 -1.36 10.29
CA PRO A 41 12.71 -2.24 11.10
C PRO A 41 11.40 -1.52 11.46
N VAL A 42 10.27 -2.20 11.23
CA VAL A 42 8.93 -1.68 11.57
C VAL A 42 8.12 -2.82 12.18
N GLY A 43 7.91 -2.73 13.49
CA GLY A 43 7.23 -3.75 14.27
C GLY A 43 7.84 -5.15 14.07
N GLY A 44 7.11 -6.02 13.36
CA GLY A 44 7.52 -7.40 13.09
C GLY A 44 8.19 -7.64 11.74
N ALA A 45 8.44 -6.60 10.94
CA ALA A 45 9.02 -6.69 9.61
C ALA A 45 10.24 -5.77 9.45
N VAL A 46 11.02 -6.01 8.39
CA VAL A 46 12.11 -5.13 7.96
C VAL A 46 11.78 -4.65 6.55
N VAL A 47 11.60 -3.35 6.39
CA VAL A 47 11.34 -2.71 5.10
C VAL A 47 12.68 -2.57 4.38
N PRO A 48 12.89 -3.24 3.24
CA PRO A 48 14.12 -3.12 2.48
C PRO A 48 14.15 -1.80 1.69
N SER A 49 15.30 -1.44 1.12
CA SER A 49 15.40 -0.39 0.11
C SER A 49 14.43 -0.69 -1.06
N GLY A 50 13.78 0.35 -1.57
CA GLY A 50 12.62 0.25 -2.46
C GLY A 50 11.30 0.08 -1.71
N GLY A 51 11.27 -0.57 -0.54
CA GLY A 51 10.06 -0.75 0.24
C GLY A 51 9.36 0.55 0.63
N ALA A 52 8.09 0.45 1.01
CA ALA A 52 7.25 1.61 1.24
C ALA A 52 6.37 1.47 2.48
N ILE A 53 6.07 2.62 3.10
CA ILE A 53 5.12 2.73 4.20
C ILE A 53 4.10 3.81 3.86
N LEU A 54 2.84 3.43 3.85
CA LEU A 54 1.72 4.33 3.73
C LEU A 54 1.21 4.67 5.13
N TRP A 55 1.46 5.89 5.57
CA TRP A 55 1.11 6.39 6.90
C TRP A 55 -0.26 7.06 6.88
N PHE A 56 -1.09 6.68 7.84
CA PHE A 56 -2.41 7.22 8.11
C PHE A 56 -2.37 7.92 9.46
N MET A 57 -2.35 9.24 9.43
CA MET A 57 -2.22 10.09 10.60
C MET A 57 -3.59 10.69 10.94
N PHE A 58 -4.02 10.56 12.19
CA PHE A 58 -5.36 10.92 12.61
C PHE A 58 -5.34 12.10 13.60
N PRO A 59 -5.71 13.32 13.17
CA PRO A 59 -5.78 14.47 14.07
C PRO A 59 -6.63 14.17 15.32
N GLY A 60 -6.09 14.48 16.51
CA GLY A 60 -6.78 14.24 17.78
C GLY A 60 -6.90 12.78 18.23
N LYS A 61 -6.28 11.82 17.53
CA LYS A 61 -6.15 10.44 17.99
C LYS A 61 -4.75 10.17 18.53
N SER A 62 -4.67 9.30 19.51
CA SER A 62 -3.40 8.92 20.14
C SER A 62 -2.67 7.81 19.38
N TYR A 63 -2.87 7.72 18.06
CA TYR A 63 -2.23 6.73 17.21
C TYR A 63 -2.12 7.19 15.76
N GLU A 64 -1.19 6.57 15.05
CA GLU A 64 -1.12 6.52 13.60
C GLU A 64 -0.98 5.08 13.12
N VAL A 65 -1.33 4.83 11.86
CA VAL A 65 -1.27 3.48 11.30
C VAL A 65 -0.39 3.51 10.05
N GLY A 66 0.64 2.67 10.00
CA GLY A 66 1.45 2.40 8.83
C GLY A 66 1.00 1.12 8.15
N ALA A 67 0.65 1.18 6.87
CA ALA A 67 0.56 0.00 6.02
C ALA A 67 1.92 -0.24 5.36
N VAL A 68 2.54 -1.38 5.65
CA VAL A 68 3.94 -1.66 5.32
C VAL A 68 4.03 -2.58 4.11
N TYR A 69 4.94 -2.26 3.18
CA TYR A 69 5.12 -2.98 1.92
C TYR A 69 6.61 -3.21 1.63
N ASP A 70 6.93 -4.33 1.00
CA ASP A 70 8.29 -4.63 0.54
C ASP A 70 8.64 -3.96 -0.80
N ALA A 71 9.83 -4.26 -1.34
CA ALA A 71 10.34 -3.75 -2.61
C ALA A 71 9.60 -4.26 -3.86
N ASP A 72 8.73 -5.27 -3.72
CA ASP A 72 7.83 -5.76 -4.75
C ASP A 72 6.38 -5.29 -4.51
N ALA A 73 6.20 -4.43 -3.50
CA ALA A 73 4.93 -3.92 -3.00
C ALA A 73 3.96 -5.00 -2.53
N ALA A 74 4.51 -6.15 -2.09
CA ALA A 74 3.76 -7.10 -1.31
C ALA A 74 3.48 -6.52 0.08
N PHE A 75 2.26 -6.70 0.57
CA PHE A 75 1.83 -6.21 1.87
C PHE A 75 2.47 -7.04 2.99
N LEU A 76 3.18 -6.36 3.90
CA LEU A 76 3.90 -6.98 5.03
C LEU A 76 3.15 -6.88 6.36
N GLY A 77 2.13 -6.03 6.47
CA GLY A 77 1.34 -5.88 7.69
C GLY A 77 0.97 -4.44 8.03
N TYR A 78 0.16 -4.30 9.07
CA TYR A 78 -0.16 -3.02 9.69
C TYR A 78 0.67 -2.81 10.95
N TYR A 79 1.22 -1.62 11.09
CA TYR A 79 1.89 -1.14 12.29
C TYR A 79 1.07 0.01 12.86
N THR A 80 0.71 -0.06 14.14
CA THR A 80 0.00 1.01 14.85
C THR A 80 0.95 1.59 15.89
N ASN A 81 1.32 2.84 15.69
CA ASN A 81 2.19 3.58 16.58
C ASN A 81 1.36 4.43 17.53
N PHE A 82 1.55 4.30 18.86
CA PHE A 82 0.86 5.15 19.83
C PHE A 82 1.62 6.44 20.05
N VAL A 83 0.94 7.56 19.84
CA VAL A 83 1.53 8.90 19.88
C VAL A 83 0.68 9.84 20.72
N GLN A 84 1.26 10.92 21.21
CA GLN A 84 0.47 12.02 21.75
C GLN A 84 -0.42 12.60 20.65
N PRO A 85 -1.71 12.88 20.93
CA PRO A 85 -2.61 13.44 19.93
C PRO A 85 -2.04 14.69 19.26
N PRO A 86 -1.79 14.64 17.93
CA PRO A 86 -1.23 15.77 17.22
C PRO A 86 -2.25 16.90 17.16
N ARG A 87 -1.78 18.13 17.37
CA ARG A 87 -2.60 19.34 17.24
C ARG A 87 -2.68 19.77 15.77
N PRO A 88 -3.84 20.25 15.29
CA PRO A 88 -4.08 20.46 13.85
C PRO A 88 -3.44 21.74 13.25
N GLU A 89 -2.58 22.46 13.96
CA GLU A 89 -2.29 23.87 13.66
C GLU A 89 -1.06 24.14 12.78
N THR A 90 -0.36 23.13 12.25
CA THR A 90 0.96 23.35 11.63
C THR A 90 1.16 22.67 10.27
N ALA A 91 1.92 23.33 9.39
CA ALA A 91 2.39 22.78 8.10
C ALA A 91 3.40 21.62 8.29
N VAL A 92 3.96 21.51 9.49
CA VAL A 92 4.82 20.41 9.95
C VAL A 92 4.01 19.54 10.89
N TRP A 93 4.07 18.22 10.74
CA TRP A 93 3.37 17.30 11.64
C TRP A 93 4.28 16.87 12.77
N HIS A 94 3.89 17.21 13.99
CA HIS A 94 4.65 16.85 15.18
C HIS A 94 4.03 15.62 15.82
N LEU A 95 4.83 14.57 15.96
CA LEU A 95 4.46 13.33 16.63
C LEU A 95 5.34 13.18 17.85
N THR A 96 4.74 12.88 18.99
CA THR A 96 5.50 12.48 20.18
C THR A 96 5.17 11.04 20.50
N ASP A 97 6.17 10.18 20.44
CA ASP A 97 6.08 8.75 20.70
C ASP A 97 5.61 8.46 22.13
N LEU A 98 4.77 7.43 22.27
CA LEU A 98 4.34 6.87 23.55
C LEU A 98 4.89 5.45 23.76
N PHE A 99 5.94 5.07 23.02
CA PHE A 99 6.74 3.85 23.13
C PHE A 99 6.03 2.55 22.80
N LEU A 100 4.72 2.49 23.00
CA LEU A 100 3.94 1.29 22.78
C LEU A 100 3.52 1.20 21.32
N ASP A 101 3.52 -0.02 20.79
CA ASP A 101 3.14 -0.29 19.40
C ASP A 101 2.30 -1.56 19.27
N VAL A 102 1.51 -1.65 18.20
CA VAL A 102 0.86 -2.90 17.80
C VAL A 102 1.28 -3.28 16.39
N TRP A 103 1.76 -4.52 16.23
CA TRP A 103 2.03 -5.12 14.94
C TRP A 103 0.98 -6.16 14.57
N GLN A 104 0.43 -6.04 13.37
CA GLN A 104 -0.52 -6.97 12.78
C GLN A 104 0.02 -7.45 11.43
N ALA A 105 0.62 -8.64 11.42
CA ALA A 105 1.03 -9.30 10.18
C ALA A 105 -0.21 -9.63 9.30
N PRO A 106 -0.04 -9.86 7.99
CA PRO A 106 -1.14 -10.27 7.11
C PRO A 106 -1.76 -11.59 7.59
N ASP A 107 -0.88 -12.49 8.04
CA ASP A 107 -1.23 -13.77 8.65
C ASP A 107 -0.83 -13.77 10.13
N GLY A 108 -1.80 -14.05 11.00
CA GLY A 108 -1.56 -14.25 12.42
C GLY A 108 -2.20 -13.21 13.34
N PRO A 109 -2.16 -13.45 14.66
CA PRO A 109 -2.78 -12.57 15.63
C PRO A 109 -1.99 -11.25 15.79
N PRO A 110 -2.67 -10.13 16.10
CA PRO A 110 -1.99 -8.88 16.43
C PRO A 110 -1.18 -9.02 17.71
N ARG A 111 0.01 -8.41 17.73
CA ARG A 111 0.97 -8.46 18.83
C ARG A 111 1.23 -7.06 19.38
N LEU A 112 1.25 -6.96 20.69
CA LEU A 112 1.74 -5.78 21.40
C LEU A 112 3.27 -5.81 21.39
N LEU A 113 3.90 -4.66 21.19
CA LEU A 113 5.35 -4.49 21.19
C LEU A 113 5.74 -3.44 22.23
N ASP A 114 7.00 -3.52 22.67
CA ASP A 114 7.69 -2.46 23.42
C ASP A 114 7.02 -2.07 24.76
N GLU A 115 6.37 -3.06 25.40
CA GLU A 115 5.78 -2.91 26.75
C GLU A 115 6.84 -2.60 27.83
N ASP A 116 8.04 -3.12 27.64
CA ASP A 116 9.22 -2.87 28.46
C ASP A 116 9.71 -1.44 28.29
N GLU A 117 9.78 -0.92 27.06
CA GLU A 117 10.16 0.48 26.81
C GLU A 117 9.16 1.47 27.42
N LEU A 118 7.84 1.21 27.31
CA LEU A 118 6.82 2.02 27.98
C LEU A 118 6.99 2.00 29.51
N THR A 119 7.32 0.83 30.07
CA THR A 119 7.53 0.67 31.51
C THR A 119 8.77 1.43 31.97
N GLU A 120 9.86 1.34 31.24
CA GLU A 120 11.08 2.10 31.48
C GLU A 120 10.84 3.62 31.37
N ALA A 121 10.10 4.07 30.35
CA ALA A 121 9.75 5.47 30.19
C ALA A 121 8.92 6.00 31.38
N ALA A 122 8.05 5.17 31.94
CA ALA A 122 7.27 5.50 33.14
C ALA A 122 8.17 5.58 34.39
N GLU A 123 9.05 4.60 34.60
CA GLU A 123 9.98 4.55 35.74
C GLU A 123 10.97 5.72 35.73
N ARG A 124 11.44 6.11 34.54
CA ARG A 124 12.33 7.26 34.33
C ARG A 124 11.60 8.61 34.33
N GLY A 125 10.27 8.62 34.45
CA GLY A 125 9.45 9.83 34.50
C GLY A 125 9.35 10.60 33.18
N TRP A 126 9.62 9.95 32.05
CA TRP A 126 9.48 10.54 30.71
C TRP A 126 8.03 10.65 30.28
N LEU A 127 7.17 9.77 30.80
CA LEU A 127 5.72 9.81 30.64
C LEU A 127 5.03 9.91 32.00
N GLY A 128 3.95 10.71 32.05
CA GLY A 128 3.11 10.77 33.25
C GLY A 128 2.29 9.50 33.42
N ALA A 129 1.92 9.17 34.67
CA ALA A 129 1.12 7.99 34.98
C ALA A 129 -0.22 7.94 34.21
N GLU A 130 -0.83 9.11 33.95
CA GLU A 130 -2.06 9.21 33.17
C GLU A 130 -1.82 8.88 31.68
N ASP A 131 -0.72 9.36 31.09
CA ASP A 131 -0.34 9.01 29.72
C ASP A 131 -0.14 7.51 29.59
N VAL A 132 0.63 6.90 30.49
CA VAL A 132 0.88 5.45 30.50
C VAL A 132 -0.42 4.65 30.60
N ALA A 133 -1.33 5.05 31.50
CA ALA A 133 -2.61 4.38 31.67
C ALA A 133 -3.49 4.50 30.41
N ARG A 134 -3.55 5.70 29.80
CA ARG A 134 -4.29 5.94 28.55
C ARG A 134 -3.72 5.13 27.39
N THR A 135 -2.41 5.13 27.21
CA THR A 135 -1.72 4.38 26.15
C THR A 135 -2.00 2.89 26.26
N ARG A 136 -1.90 2.30 27.47
CA ARG A 136 -2.24 0.89 27.70
C ARG A 136 -3.71 0.58 27.41
N ALA A 137 -4.62 1.47 27.81
CA ALA A 137 -6.04 1.28 27.55
C ALA A 137 -6.38 1.32 26.05
N GLU A 138 -5.79 2.27 25.32
CA GLU A 138 -5.95 2.41 23.87
C GLU A 138 -5.35 1.21 23.14
N ALA A 139 -4.14 0.77 23.50
CA ALA A 139 -3.52 -0.41 22.91
C ALA A 139 -4.35 -1.68 23.15
N ALA A 140 -4.89 -1.86 24.35
CA ALA A 140 -5.80 -2.96 24.64
C ALA A 140 -7.09 -2.89 23.79
N ALA A 141 -7.59 -1.68 23.50
CA ALA A 141 -8.74 -1.49 22.62
C ALA A 141 -8.41 -1.84 21.16
N VAL A 142 -7.25 -1.38 20.66
CA VAL A 142 -6.74 -1.72 19.32
C VAL A 142 -6.56 -3.23 19.18
N LEU A 143 -5.91 -3.90 20.13
CA LEU A 143 -5.73 -5.36 20.10
C LEU A 143 -7.07 -6.11 20.07
N ARG A 144 -8.05 -5.67 20.88
CA ARG A 144 -9.40 -6.27 20.85
C ARG A 144 -10.11 -6.03 19.52
N ALA A 145 -9.95 -4.85 18.93
CA ALA A 145 -10.54 -4.52 17.63
C ALA A 145 -9.88 -5.32 16.50
N ALA A 146 -8.56 -5.45 16.50
CA ALA A 146 -7.78 -6.21 15.53
C ALA A 146 -8.10 -7.71 15.60
N ARG A 147 -8.24 -8.30 16.80
CA ARG A 147 -8.69 -9.70 16.96
C ARG A 147 -10.12 -9.96 16.50
N ALA A 148 -10.91 -8.90 16.32
CA ALA A 148 -12.29 -8.97 15.86
C ALA A 148 -12.44 -8.47 14.41
N ASP A 149 -11.34 -8.33 13.66
CA ASP A 149 -11.32 -7.83 12.28
C ASP A 149 -11.96 -6.45 12.08
N ARG A 150 -11.93 -5.62 13.12
CA ARG A 150 -12.42 -4.22 13.12
C ARG A 150 -11.29 -3.18 13.12
N TRP A 151 -10.06 -3.65 12.98
CA TRP A 151 -8.87 -2.83 12.85
C TRP A 151 -8.03 -3.33 11.67
N PRO A 152 -7.40 -2.45 10.88
CA PRO A 152 -7.34 -0.99 11.03
C PRO A 152 -8.64 -0.25 10.66
N PRO A 153 -8.76 1.07 10.94
CA PRO A 153 -9.92 1.86 10.53
C PRO A 153 -10.18 1.78 9.02
N ALA A 154 -11.44 1.96 8.61
CA ALA A 154 -11.85 1.73 7.22
C ALA A 154 -11.10 2.55 6.17
N VAL A 155 -10.64 3.74 6.53
CA VAL A 155 -9.81 4.57 5.64
C VAL A 155 -8.47 3.89 5.30
N VAL A 156 -7.91 3.08 6.19
CA VAL A 156 -6.61 2.44 6.00
C VAL A 156 -6.71 1.35 4.93
N PHE A 157 -7.60 0.37 5.09
CA PHE A 157 -7.71 -0.73 4.13
C PHE A 157 -8.33 -0.31 2.78
N ARG A 158 -9.09 0.79 2.73
CA ARG A 158 -9.67 1.33 1.48
C ARG A 158 -8.67 2.08 0.61
N ASN A 159 -7.49 2.39 1.14
CA ASN A 159 -6.44 3.11 0.42
C ASN A 159 -5.16 2.26 0.41
N PRO A 160 -5.14 1.10 -0.28
CA PRO A 160 -3.91 0.31 -0.42
C PRO A 160 -2.89 1.05 -1.29
N LEU A 161 -1.62 0.65 -1.21
CA LEU A 161 -0.53 1.24 -2.01
C LEU A 161 -0.84 1.30 -3.52
N GLU A 162 -1.52 0.29 -4.06
CA GLU A 162 -1.94 0.20 -5.47
C GLU A 162 -2.89 1.32 -5.92
N ALA A 163 -3.59 1.95 -4.97
CA ALA A 163 -4.49 3.07 -5.21
C ALA A 163 -3.75 4.40 -5.37
N VAL A 164 -2.47 4.49 -4.99
CA VAL A 164 -1.68 5.72 -5.00
C VAL A 164 -1.30 6.11 -6.43
N PRO A 165 -1.76 7.27 -6.97
CA PRO A 165 -1.48 7.65 -8.36
C PRO A 165 -0.01 8.00 -8.63
N SER A 166 0.72 8.59 -7.69
CA SER A 166 2.12 9.02 -7.91
C SER A 166 3.08 7.85 -8.11
N LEU A 167 2.82 6.70 -7.46
CA LEU A 167 3.54 5.45 -7.73
C LEU A 167 3.25 4.87 -9.12
N ARG A 168 2.14 5.26 -9.76
CA ARG A 168 1.87 4.90 -11.17
C ARG A 168 2.72 5.70 -12.16
N PHE A 169 3.32 6.81 -11.73
CA PHE A 169 4.10 7.72 -12.60
C PHE A 169 5.59 7.79 -12.26
N ARG A 170 6.05 7.37 -11.07
CA ARG A 170 7.48 7.12 -10.78
C ARG A 170 8.05 5.88 -11.51
N ARG A 171 7.39 5.45 -12.60
CA ARG A 171 7.50 4.16 -13.30
C ARG A 171 8.69 4.02 -14.25
N ASP A 172 9.56 5.03 -14.36
CA ASP A 172 10.45 5.17 -15.53
C ASP A 172 11.94 5.06 -15.19
N THR A 173 12.32 4.70 -13.96
CA THR A 173 13.72 4.45 -13.60
C THR A 173 14.04 2.95 -13.74
N PRO A 174 15.04 2.55 -14.56
CA PRO A 174 15.40 1.15 -14.71
C PRO A 174 15.91 0.57 -13.38
N GLY A 175 15.21 -0.41 -12.81
CA GLY A 175 15.69 -1.20 -11.67
C GLY A 175 14.77 -1.31 -10.46
N THR A 176 13.64 -0.61 -10.42
CA THR A 176 12.71 -0.68 -9.27
C THR A 176 11.25 -0.76 -9.71
N PHE A 177 10.51 -1.67 -9.07
CA PHE A 177 9.06 -1.89 -9.11
C PHE A 177 8.39 -2.27 -10.45
N PHE A 178 7.87 -3.50 -10.46
CA PHE A 178 6.73 -3.96 -11.27
C PHE A 178 6.92 -4.24 -12.77
N ALA A 179 7.94 -5.01 -13.14
CA ALA A 179 7.82 -5.81 -14.36
C ALA A 179 6.60 -6.77 -14.29
N ASN A 180 6.22 -7.31 -13.12
CA ASN A 180 5.29 -8.45 -13.07
C ASN A 180 3.79 -8.08 -13.11
N LEU A 181 3.33 -6.95 -12.57
CA LEU A 181 1.88 -6.66 -12.46
C LEU A 181 1.27 -6.04 -13.72
N VAL A 182 2.03 -5.20 -14.43
CA VAL A 182 1.61 -4.61 -15.71
C VAL A 182 1.75 -5.63 -16.84
N VAL A 183 2.83 -6.44 -16.83
CA VAL A 183 2.98 -7.55 -17.78
C VAL A 183 1.86 -8.58 -17.57
N GLY A 184 1.49 -8.93 -16.34
CA GLY A 184 0.36 -9.82 -16.09
C GLY A 184 -0.97 -9.30 -16.66
N ARG A 185 -1.26 -8.00 -16.51
CA ARG A 185 -2.48 -7.39 -17.08
C ARG A 185 -2.43 -7.23 -18.60
N LEU A 186 -1.27 -6.92 -19.18
CA LEU A 186 -1.08 -6.88 -20.63
C LEU A 186 -1.14 -8.27 -21.26
N ILE A 187 -0.57 -9.29 -20.61
CA ILE A 187 -0.68 -10.69 -21.03
C ILE A 187 -2.13 -11.14 -20.94
N ALA A 188 -2.82 -10.88 -19.83
CA ALA A 188 -4.23 -11.21 -19.68
C ALA A 188 -5.07 -10.51 -20.76
N PHE A 189 -4.85 -9.21 -20.99
CA PHE A 189 -5.50 -8.47 -22.07
C PHE A 189 -5.19 -9.08 -23.45
N GLY A 190 -3.93 -9.43 -23.72
CA GLY A 190 -3.52 -10.09 -24.96
C GLY A 190 -4.20 -11.44 -25.16
N ILE A 191 -4.30 -12.27 -24.12
CA ILE A 191 -5.00 -13.56 -24.15
C ILE A 191 -6.50 -13.36 -24.40
N TYR A 192 -7.14 -12.39 -23.72
CA TYR A 192 -8.55 -12.07 -23.93
C TYR A 192 -8.82 -11.51 -25.33
N ALA A 193 -7.95 -10.64 -25.84
CA ALA A 193 -8.04 -10.08 -27.18
C ALA A 193 -7.88 -11.17 -28.25
N LEU A 194 -6.88 -12.05 -28.11
CA LEU A 194 -6.68 -13.20 -29.00
C LEU A 194 -7.89 -14.17 -28.95
N GLY A 195 -8.44 -14.42 -27.77
CA GLY A 195 -9.65 -15.22 -27.61
C GLY A 195 -10.87 -14.61 -28.31
N ALA A 196 -11.07 -13.29 -28.15
CA ALA A 196 -12.16 -12.56 -28.79
C ALA A 196 -12.02 -12.54 -30.32
N ILE A 197 -10.81 -12.32 -30.84
CA ILE A 197 -10.51 -12.37 -32.28
C ILE A 197 -10.78 -13.78 -32.82
N SER A 198 -10.40 -14.83 -32.09
CA SER A 198 -10.62 -16.22 -32.49
C SER A 198 -12.11 -16.56 -32.59
N ILE A 199 -12.91 -16.20 -31.57
CA ILE A 199 -14.37 -16.43 -31.57
C ILE A 199 -15.05 -15.66 -32.70
N THR A 200 -14.66 -14.40 -32.90
CA THR A 200 -15.23 -13.55 -33.96
C THR A 200 -14.86 -14.09 -35.34
N SER A 201 -13.64 -14.60 -35.51
CA SER A 201 -13.17 -15.22 -36.75
C SER A 201 -13.91 -16.52 -37.08
N VAL A 202 -14.17 -17.36 -36.08
CA VAL A 202 -14.97 -18.60 -36.26
C VAL A 202 -16.42 -18.27 -36.61
N ALA A 203 -17.04 -17.30 -35.91
CA ALA A 203 -18.40 -16.87 -36.19
C ALA A 203 -18.54 -16.25 -37.59
N PHE A 204 -17.56 -15.44 -38.02
CA PHE A 204 -17.54 -14.84 -39.35
C PHE A 204 -17.28 -15.87 -40.45
N SER A 205 -16.41 -16.87 -40.21
CA SER A 205 -16.23 -17.99 -41.13
C SER A 205 -17.51 -18.80 -41.29
N ALA A 206 -18.20 -19.11 -40.20
CA ALA A 206 -19.48 -19.82 -40.26
C ALA A 206 -20.58 -19.02 -40.97
N PHE A 207 -20.61 -17.70 -40.78
CA PHE A 207 -21.55 -16.79 -41.45
C PHE A 207 -21.28 -16.70 -42.97
N THR A 208 -20.01 -16.57 -43.37
CA THR A 208 -19.63 -16.50 -44.79
C THR A 208 -19.87 -17.83 -45.51
N ASP A 209 -19.58 -18.97 -44.86
CA ASP A 209 -19.91 -20.30 -45.39
C ASP A 209 -21.43 -20.50 -45.55
N ALA A 210 -22.24 -19.96 -44.62
CA ALA A 210 -23.70 -20.01 -44.71
C ALA A 210 -24.27 -19.15 -45.86
N LEU A 211 -23.59 -18.05 -46.22
CA LEU A 211 -24.01 -17.15 -47.30
C LEU A 211 -23.55 -17.60 -48.70
N GLN A 212 -22.52 -18.44 -48.80
CA GLN A 212 -22.04 -18.99 -50.09
C GLN A 212 -21.82 -20.51 -50.04
N PRO A 213 -22.90 -21.31 -50.03
CA PRO A 213 -22.78 -22.76 -50.03
C PRO A 213 -22.10 -23.24 -51.33
N GLY A 214 -20.89 -23.78 -51.23
CA GLY A 214 -20.16 -24.40 -52.34
C GLY A 214 -18.94 -23.63 -52.87
N ALA A 215 -18.63 -22.44 -52.33
CA ALA A 215 -17.32 -21.83 -52.54
C ALA A 215 -16.30 -22.57 -51.65
N GLY A 216 -15.33 -23.26 -52.24
CA GLY A 216 -14.31 -23.97 -51.48
C GLY A 216 -13.61 -23.07 -50.45
N LEU A 217 -13.19 -23.67 -49.33
CA LEU A 217 -12.55 -23.11 -48.12
C LEU A 217 -11.36 -22.14 -48.32
N THR A 218 -10.99 -21.80 -49.54
CA THR A 218 -9.77 -21.07 -49.90
C THR A 218 -9.99 -19.56 -50.08
N ALA A 219 -11.14 -19.12 -50.60
CA ALA A 219 -11.36 -17.70 -50.91
C ALA A 219 -11.62 -16.85 -49.66
N GLY A 220 -12.48 -17.32 -48.75
CA GLY A 220 -12.79 -16.62 -47.50
C GLY A 220 -11.59 -16.51 -46.56
N ARG A 221 -10.76 -17.57 -46.50
CA ARG A 221 -9.52 -17.58 -45.70
C ARG A 221 -8.46 -16.63 -46.25
N ALA A 222 -8.29 -16.54 -47.57
CA ALA A 222 -7.31 -15.66 -48.19
C ALA A 222 -7.64 -14.16 -47.99
N ALA A 223 -8.93 -13.80 -48.10
CA ALA A 223 -9.37 -12.43 -47.82
C ALA A 223 -9.17 -12.05 -46.35
N TRP A 224 -9.37 -12.98 -45.43
CA TRP A 224 -9.15 -12.77 -43.99
C TRP A 224 -7.66 -12.62 -43.66
N PHE A 225 -6.78 -13.52 -44.10
CA PHE A 225 -5.34 -13.35 -43.83
C PHE A 225 -4.77 -12.03 -44.38
N GLY A 226 -5.32 -11.51 -45.48
CA GLY A 226 -5.01 -10.17 -45.97
C GLY A 226 -5.42 -9.04 -45.01
N LEU A 227 -6.61 -9.13 -44.40
CA LEU A 227 -7.12 -8.12 -43.47
C LEU A 227 -6.30 -8.08 -42.16
N ILE A 228 -5.96 -9.24 -41.58
CA ILE A 228 -5.09 -9.34 -40.38
C ILE A 228 -3.71 -8.75 -40.67
N GLY A 229 -3.16 -9.04 -41.85
CA GLY A 229 -1.83 -8.54 -42.24
C GLY A 229 -1.77 -7.01 -42.32
N VAL A 230 -2.88 -6.36 -42.72
CA VAL A 230 -2.96 -4.89 -42.78
C VAL A 230 -3.15 -4.27 -41.39
N GLU A 231 -3.96 -4.86 -40.52
CA GLU A 231 -4.18 -4.34 -39.16
C GLU A 231 -2.96 -4.50 -38.23
N LEU A 232 -2.08 -5.48 -38.48
CA LEU A 232 -0.84 -5.65 -37.69
C LEU A 232 0.31 -4.72 -38.11
N LEU A 233 0.16 -3.96 -39.20
CA LEU A 233 1.18 -3.04 -39.74
C LEU A 233 0.90 -1.55 -39.45
N VAL A 234 -0.19 -1.24 -38.75
CA VAL A 234 -0.59 0.12 -38.30
C VAL A 234 -0.51 0.20 -36.79
#